data_AF-A0A838QAE9-F1
#
_entry.id   AF-A0A838QAE9-F1
#
_cell.length_a   1.000
_cell.length_b   1.000
_cell.length_c   1.000
_cell.angle_alpha   90.00
_cell.angle_beta   90.00
_cell.angle_gamma   90.00
#
_symmetry.space_group_name_H-M   'P 1'
#
loop_
_entity.id
_entity.type
_entity.pdbx_description
1 polymer ?
#
loop_
_entity_poly.entity_id
_entity_poly.type
_entity_poly.pdbx_seq_one_letter_code
_entity_poly.pdbx_strand_id
1 'polypeptide(L)'
;MPQGAAQEVVISPDGRTALYRVTSKRRGDIYYSTISGDGDPRPFAAGPGDEHSPKFSRDGRWVAYVSDESGTIEVYVRKFPGPGGRLQVSAGGGGEPVWAHDGRRVFYRNGQNIFAASLAGTEALEVAGRSIRLRGDFAYTDRHANYDVSPDGTQILVPKTVGQQSRMVWVVNWAAEVRDRVQAGRKTP
;
A
#
# COMPACT_ATOMS: atom_id res chain seq x y z
N MET A 1 -26.03 7.48 5.64
CA MET A 1 -24.88 8.20 5.03
C MET A 1 -23.84 8.49 6.10
N PRO A 2 -22.55 8.20 5.85
CA PRO A 2 -21.48 8.56 6.77
C PRO A 2 -21.38 10.10 6.87
N GLN A 3 -21.16 10.63 8.08
CA GLN A 3 -21.04 12.07 8.32
C GLN A 3 -19.55 12.44 8.33
N GLY A 4 -19.08 13.21 7.34
CA GLY A 4 -17.68 13.63 7.26
C GLY A 4 -17.23 14.02 5.86
N ALA A 5 -15.99 14.49 5.74
CA ALA A 5 -15.39 14.82 4.44
C ALA A 5 -14.86 13.55 3.78
N ALA A 6 -15.27 13.30 2.54
CA ALA A 6 -14.79 12.20 1.71
C ALA A 6 -13.46 12.56 1.03
N GLN A 7 -12.48 11.67 1.10
CA GLN A 7 -11.13 11.82 0.56
C GLN A 7 -10.60 10.46 0.06
N GLU A 8 -9.45 10.46 -0.64
CA GLU A 8 -8.70 9.23 -0.99
C GLU A 8 -9.52 8.22 -1.82
N VAL A 9 -10.23 8.74 -2.82
CA VAL A 9 -11.12 7.95 -3.67
C VAL A 9 -10.31 7.02 -4.60
N VAL A 10 -10.68 5.75 -4.68
CA VAL A 10 -10.13 4.79 -5.64
C VAL A 10 -11.24 3.99 -6.30
N ILE A 11 -11.15 3.82 -7.62
CA ILE A 11 -12.10 3.05 -8.43
C ILE A 11 -11.65 1.59 -8.49
N SER A 12 -12.59 0.64 -8.40
CA SER A 12 -12.33 -0.78 -8.57
C SER A 12 -11.86 -1.10 -9.99
N PRO A 13 -11.07 -2.17 -10.20
CA PRO A 13 -10.56 -2.51 -11.53
C PRO A 13 -11.64 -2.72 -12.60
N ASP A 14 -12.84 -3.13 -12.21
CA ASP A 14 -13.99 -3.30 -13.10
C ASP A 14 -14.79 -2.01 -13.37
N GLY A 15 -14.40 -0.89 -12.75
CA GLY A 15 -15.02 0.41 -12.94
C GLY A 15 -16.41 0.57 -12.32
N ARG A 16 -16.85 -0.36 -11.46
CA ARG A 16 -18.23 -0.36 -10.91
C ARG A 16 -18.35 0.15 -9.49
N THR A 17 -17.27 0.13 -8.72
CA THR A 17 -17.26 0.47 -7.29
C THR A 17 -16.21 1.54 -7.03
N ALA A 18 -16.48 2.47 -6.11
CA ALA A 18 -15.47 3.34 -5.53
C ALA A 18 -15.28 2.99 -4.04
N LEU A 19 -14.02 2.92 -3.58
CA LEU A 19 -13.67 3.08 -2.18
C LEU A 19 -13.33 4.54 -1.91
N TYR A 20 -13.61 5.01 -0.71
CA TYR A 20 -13.23 6.34 -0.26
C TYR A 20 -13.14 6.36 1.26
N ARG A 21 -12.25 7.20 1.76
CA ARG A 21 -12.14 7.49 3.18
C ARG A 21 -13.13 8.58 3.56
N VAL A 22 -13.88 8.40 4.64
CA VAL A 22 -14.71 9.44 5.26
C VAL A 22 -14.08 9.81 6.59
N THR A 23 -13.75 11.09 6.75
CA THR A 23 -13.06 11.60 7.95
C THR A 23 -14.01 12.34 8.89
N SER A 24 -13.89 12.06 10.19
CA SER A 24 -14.53 12.79 11.28
C SER A 24 -13.51 13.14 12.36
N LYS A 25 -13.29 14.44 12.56
CA LYS A 25 -12.30 15.01 13.50
C LYS A 25 -10.87 14.50 13.26
N ARG A 26 -10.49 13.39 13.89
CA ARG A 26 -9.11 12.83 13.91
C ARG A 26 -9.02 11.41 13.37
N ARG A 27 -10.15 10.81 12.96
CA ARG A 27 -10.22 9.44 12.45
C ARG A 27 -10.94 9.44 11.12
N GLY A 28 -10.64 8.46 10.29
CA GLY A 28 -11.40 8.16 9.11
C GLY A 28 -11.63 6.67 8.99
N ASP A 29 -12.74 6.36 8.33
CA ASP A 29 -13.10 4.99 7.99
C ASP A 29 -13.16 4.89 6.46
N ILE A 30 -12.92 3.70 5.93
CA ILE A 30 -13.04 3.40 4.51
C ILE A 30 -14.44 2.85 4.23
N TYR A 31 -15.13 3.49 3.31
CA TYR A 31 -16.44 3.08 2.79
C TYR A 31 -16.33 2.72 1.31
N TYR A 32 -17.33 2.03 0.79
CA TYR A 32 -17.51 1.81 -0.64
C TYR A 32 -18.95 2.01 -1.09
N SER A 33 -19.13 2.38 -2.35
CA SER A 33 -20.43 2.46 -3.02
C SER A 33 -20.31 2.17 -4.51
N THR A 34 -21.45 1.93 -5.18
CA THR A 34 -21.51 1.85 -6.64
C THR A 34 -21.21 3.22 -7.26
N ILE A 35 -20.58 3.22 -8.44
CA ILE A 35 -20.25 4.46 -9.16
C ILE A 35 -21.47 5.08 -9.84
N SER A 36 -22.53 4.30 -10.07
CA SER A 36 -23.83 4.79 -10.55
C SER A 36 -24.50 5.80 -9.61
N GLY A 37 -24.03 5.93 -8.36
CA GLY A 37 -24.51 6.92 -7.40
C GLY A 37 -25.86 6.60 -6.77
N ASP A 38 -26.45 5.46 -7.12
CA ASP A 38 -27.71 4.93 -6.61
C ASP A 38 -27.55 4.02 -5.37
N GLY A 39 -26.32 3.58 -5.09
CA GLY A 39 -26.02 2.70 -3.98
C GLY A 39 -25.63 3.42 -2.70
N ASP A 40 -26.26 3.03 -1.59
CA ASP A 40 -25.86 3.51 -0.26
C ASP A 40 -24.40 3.13 0.07
N PRO A 41 -23.62 4.07 0.66
CA PRO A 41 -22.30 3.79 1.23
C PRO A 41 -22.32 2.64 2.23
N ARG A 42 -21.42 1.69 2.07
CA ARG A 42 -21.22 0.56 2.98
C ARG A 42 -19.84 0.63 3.63
N PRO A 43 -19.72 0.38 4.95
CA PRO A 43 -18.42 0.34 5.60
C PRO A 43 -17.59 -0.81 5.03
N PHE A 44 -16.34 -0.52 4.67
CA PHE A 44 -15.34 -1.53 4.30
C PHE A 44 -14.34 -1.77 5.44
N ALA A 45 -13.79 -0.70 6.01
CA ALA A 45 -12.93 -0.75 7.19
C ALA A 45 -13.31 0.44 8.08
N ALA A 46 -14.03 0.16 9.15
CA ALA A 46 -14.55 1.14 10.11
C ALA A 46 -14.30 0.58 11.51
N GLY A 47 -13.02 0.47 11.85
CA GLY A 47 -12.52 -0.23 13.03
C GLY A 47 -12.25 0.72 14.20
N PRO A 48 -11.54 0.24 15.23
CA PRO A 48 -11.08 1.10 16.32
C PRO A 48 -9.85 1.96 15.95
N GLY A 49 -9.33 1.87 14.71
CA GLY A 49 -8.16 2.61 14.23
C GLY A 49 -8.52 3.86 13.42
N ASP A 50 -7.52 4.49 12.82
CA ASP A 50 -7.64 5.46 11.74
C ASP A 50 -7.35 4.78 10.40
N GLU A 51 -8.40 4.46 9.65
CA GLU A 51 -8.28 3.78 8.36
C GLU A 51 -8.13 4.75 7.19
N HIS A 52 -7.11 4.51 6.36
CA HIS A 52 -6.80 5.37 5.22
C HIS A 52 -6.01 4.65 4.12
N SER A 53 -5.77 5.37 3.02
CA SER A 53 -4.98 4.95 1.86
C SER A 53 -5.43 3.62 1.24
N PRO A 54 -6.73 3.43 0.94
CA PRO A 54 -7.21 2.20 0.29
C PRO A 54 -6.58 2.02 -1.10
N LYS A 55 -6.27 0.76 -1.43
CA LYS A 55 -5.82 0.34 -2.77
C LYS A 55 -6.37 -1.04 -3.10
N PHE A 56 -7.08 -1.13 -4.22
CA PHE A 56 -7.53 -2.41 -4.77
C PHE A 56 -6.34 -3.23 -5.30
N SER A 57 -6.41 -4.55 -5.11
CA SER A 57 -5.65 -5.48 -5.94
C SER A 57 -6.14 -5.43 -7.37
N ARG A 58 -5.29 -5.85 -8.32
CA ARG A 58 -5.61 -5.80 -9.77
C ARG A 58 -6.86 -6.62 -10.14
N ASP A 59 -7.12 -7.71 -9.42
CA ASP A 59 -8.30 -8.55 -9.60
C ASP A 59 -9.54 -8.04 -8.85
N GLY A 60 -9.40 -6.97 -8.07
CA GLY A 60 -10.48 -6.37 -7.28
C GLY A 60 -10.93 -7.20 -6.07
N ARG A 61 -10.29 -8.35 -5.81
CA ARG A 61 -10.70 -9.28 -4.73
C ARG A 61 -10.16 -8.88 -3.35
N TRP A 62 -9.15 -8.01 -3.31
CA TRP A 62 -8.47 -7.61 -2.10
C TRP A 62 -8.28 -6.10 -2.05
N VAL A 63 -8.22 -5.55 -0.85
CA VAL A 63 -7.92 -4.14 -0.61
C VAL A 63 -6.81 -4.09 0.42
N ALA A 64 -5.73 -3.40 0.08
CA ALA A 64 -4.74 -2.97 1.04
C ALA A 64 -5.12 -1.60 1.60
N TYR A 65 -4.91 -1.38 2.88
CA TYR A 65 -5.17 -0.11 3.54
C TYR A 65 -4.25 0.05 4.75
N VAL A 66 -4.19 1.25 5.28
CA VAL A 66 -3.43 1.57 6.50
C VAL A 66 -4.39 1.68 7.67
N SER A 67 -4.02 1.16 8.83
CA SER A 67 -4.71 1.39 10.10
C SER A 67 -3.71 1.42 11.26
N ASP A 68 -4.02 2.18 12.30
CA ASP A 68 -3.27 2.21 13.57
C ASP A 68 -3.93 1.35 14.67
N GLU A 69 -4.88 0.48 14.30
CA GLU A 69 -5.67 -0.33 15.25
C GLU A 69 -4.86 -1.26 16.17
N SER A 70 -3.62 -1.59 15.81
CA SER A 70 -2.69 -2.37 16.64
C SER A 70 -1.88 -1.50 17.61
N GLY A 71 -2.12 -0.18 17.62
CA GLY A 71 -1.33 0.82 18.33
C GLY A 71 -0.14 1.36 17.56
N THR A 72 0.15 0.84 16.36
CA THR A 72 1.16 1.34 15.42
C THR A 72 0.56 1.40 14.02
N ILE A 73 0.97 2.37 13.21
CA ILE A 73 0.55 2.49 11.81
C ILE A 73 1.05 1.26 11.05
N GLU A 74 0.13 0.43 10.56
CA GLU A 74 0.43 -0.80 9.82
C GLU A 74 -0.43 -0.89 8.55
N VAL A 75 0.09 -1.60 7.55
CA VAL A 75 -0.63 -2.00 6.35
C VAL A 75 -1.37 -3.30 6.61
N TYR A 76 -2.65 -3.29 6.28
CA TYR A 76 -3.54 -4.45 6.33
C TYR A 76 -4.06 -4.79 4.93
N VAL A 77 -4.42 -6.05 4.74
CA VAL A 77 -5.14 -6.53 3.55
C VAL A 77 -6.44 -7.21 3.98
N ARG A 78 -7.53 -6.90 3.30
CA ARG A 78 -8.85 -7.49 3.54
C ARG A 78 -9.52 -7.86 2.22
N LYS A 79 -10.30 -8.96 2.23
CA LYS A 79 -11.07 -9.42 1.05
C LYS A 79 -12.20 -8.44 0.71
N PHE A 80 -12.50 -8.28 -0.56
CA PHE A 80 -13.57 -7.41 -1.08
C PHE A 80 -14.54 -8.20 -2.00
N PRO A 81 -15.86 -7.90 -1.97
CA PRO A 81 -16.56 -7.13 -0.96
C PRO A 81 -16.89 -8.03 0.24
N GLY A 82 -16.60 -7.61 1.48
CA GLY A 82 -17.16 -8.34 2.63
C GLY A 82 -16.39 -8.22 3.94
N PRO A 83 -16.98 -8.73 5.03
CA PRO A 83 -16.46 -8.55 6.38
C PRO A 83 -15.31 -9.50 6.71
N GLY A 84 -14.67 -10.11 5.71
CA GLY A 84 -13.60 -11.10 5.91
C GLY A 84 -12.53 -10.62 6.89
N GLY A 85 -11.81 -11.57 7.50
CA GLY A 85 -10.67 -11.27 8.35
C GLY A 85 -9.68 -10.34 7.62
N ARG A 86 -9.04 -9.48 8.39
CA ARG A 86 -7.94 -8.65 7.91
C ARG A 86 -6.62 -9.34 8.24
N LEU A 87 -5.69 -9.25 7.31
CA LEU A 87 -4.32 -9.73 7.45
C LEU A 87 -3.42 -8.52 7.68
N GLN A 88 -2.68 -8.49 8.79
CA GLN A 88 -1.62 -7.50 8.96
C GLN A 88 -0.43 -7.87 8.06
N VAL A 89 -0.15 -7.00 7.08
CA VAL A 89 0.86 -7.22 6.05
C VAL A 89 2.21 -6.69 6.48
N SER A 90 2.29 -5.49 7.02
CA SER A 90 3.54 -4.95 7.57
C SER A 90 3.79 -5.42 9.01
N ALA A 91 4.99 -5.15 9.51
CA ALA A 91 5.37 -5.45 10.89
C ALA A 91 6.35 -4.39 11.39
N GLY A 92 6.08 -3.81 12.55
CA GLY A 92 6.91 -2.77 13.14
C GLY A 92 6.77 -1.43 12.43
N GLY A 93 5.61 -1.17 11.84
CA GLY A 93 5.31 0.02 11.05
C GLY A 93 5.13 -0.27 9.56
N GLY A 94 4.23 0.49 8.93
CA GLY A 94 4.06 0.47 7.49
C GLY A 94 2.95 1.41 7.03
N GLY A 95 3.20 2.19 5.99
CA GLY A 95 2.22 3.03 5.32
C GLY A 95 2.36 2.94 3.80
N GLU A 96 1.62 3.78 3.08
CA GLU A 96 1.73 3.94 1.63
C GLU A 96 1.66 2.60 0.84
N PRO A 97 0.60 1.78 1.00
CA PRO A 97 0.54 0.49 0.33
C PRO A 97 0.43 0.64 -1.19
N VAL A 98 1.13 -0.23 -1.93
CA VAL A 98 1.00 -0.37 -3.39
C VAL A 98 0.95 -1.86 -3.73
N TRP A 99 -0.10 -2.29 -4.43
CA TRP A 99 -0.18 -3.65 -4.93
C TRP A 99 0.78 -3.86 -6.10
N ALA A 100 1.50 -4.98 -6.08
CA ALA A 100 2.11 -5.48 -7.29
C ALA A 100 1.04 -5.94 -8.26
N HIS A 101 1.32 -5.81 -9.56
CA HIS A 101 0.43 -6.23 -10.64
C HIS A 101 0.18 -7.75 -10.68
N ASP A 102 0.99 -8.56 -9.99
CA ASP A 102 0.81 -10.01 -9.84
C ASP A 102 -0.25 -10.38 -8.79
N GLY A 103 -0.73 -9.42 -7.99
CA GLY A 103 -1.70 -9.64 -6.91
C GLY A 103 -1.17 -10.47 -5.74
N ARG A 104 0.14 -10.77 -5.69
CA ARG A 104 0.79 -11.61 -4.66
C ARG A 104 1.83 -10.86 -3.86
N ARG A 105 2.05 -9.58 -4.15
CA ARG A 105 2.94 -8.73 -3.37
C ARG A 105 2.26 -7.41 -3.04
N VAL A 106 2.49 -6.95 -1.82
CA VAL A 106 2.16 -5.58 -1.40
C VAL A 106 3.46 -4.89 -1.01
N PHE A 107 3.75 -3.80 -1.70
CA PHE A 107 4.80 -2.88 -1.33
C PHE A 107 4.27 -1.91 -0.29
N TYR A 108 5.12 -1.53 0.64
CA TYR A 108 4.79 -0.55 1.66
C TYR A 108 6.04 0.20 2.10
N ARG A 109 5.85 1.42 2.59
CA ARG A 109 6.91 2.24 3.16
C ARG A 109 6.99 2.05 4.67
N ASN A 110 8.20 1.90 5.19
CA ASN A 110 8.47 2.04 6.63
C ASN A 110 9.74 2.87 6.79
N GLY A 111 9.56 4.10 7.31
CA GLY A 111 10.59 5.12 7.33
C GLY A 111 11.12 5.43 5.92
N GLN A 112 12.44 5.37 5.78
CA GLN A 112 13.15 5.63 4.52
C GLN A 112 13.21 4.41 3.58
N ASN A 113 12.60 3.29 3.96
CA ASN A 113 12.72 2.04 3.23
C ASN A 113 11.40 1.66 2.56
N ILE A 114 11.49 1.07 1.36
CA ILE A 114 10.37 0.41 0.70
C ILE A 114 10.56 -1.10 0.90
N PHE A 115 9.54 -1.73 1.48
CA PHE A 115 9.45 -3.17 1.67
C PHE A 115 8.51 -3.78 0.63
N ALA A 116 8.65 -5.08 0.43
CA ALA A 116 7.63 -5.91 -0.19
C ALA A 116 7.30 -7.08 0.73
N ALA A 117 6.01 -7.26 1.00
CA ALA A 117 5.46 -8.47 1.58
C ALA A 117 4.98 -9.40 0.47
N SER A 118 5.44 -10.65 0.48
CA SER A 118 4.91 -11.71 -0.37
C SER A 118 3.72 -12.37 0.31
N LEU A 119 2.63 -12.52 -0.43
CA LEU A 119 1.37 -13.10 0.02
C LEU A 119 1.17 -14.48 -0.63
N ALA A 120 0.76 -15.44 0.17
CA ALA A 120 0.38 -16.79 -0.28
C ALA A 120 -1.09 -17.06 0.03
N GLY A 121 -1.67 -18.06 -0.65
CA GLY A 121 -3.09 -18.38 -0.58
C GLY A 121 -3.94 -17.69 -1.66
N THR A 122 -5.19 -18.14 -1.81
CA THR A 122 -6.15 -17.64 -2.81
C THR A 122 -7.44 -17.16 -2.18
N GLU A 123 -7.98 -17.93 -1.22
CA GLU A 123 -9.23 -17.61 -0.53
C GLU A 123 -9.00 -16.90 0.80
N ALA A 124 -7.89 -17.23 1.47
CA ALA A 124 -7.37 -16.59 2.66
C ALA A 124 -5.87 -16.33 2.43
N LEU A 125 -5.47 -15.06 2.50
CA LEU A 125 -4.08 -14.70 2.32
C LEU A 125 -3.32 -14.84 3.63
N GLU A 126 -2.05 -15.20 3.50
CA GLU A 126 -1.06 -15.19 4.58
C GLU A 126 0.22 -14.49 4.11
N VAL A 127 1.01 -13.97 5.06
CA VAL A 127 2.30 -13.36 4.74
C VAL A 127 3.36 -14.45 4.69
N ALA A 128 3.80 -14.81 3.49
CA ALA A 128 4.87 -15.79 3.25
C ALA A 128 6.27 -15.22 3.52
N GLY A 129 6.43 -13.90 3.49
CA GLY A 129 7.70 -13.26 3.81
C GLY A 129 7.69 -11.75 3.57
N ARG A 130 8.67 -11.06 4.15
CA ARG A 130 8.89 -9.61 4.00
C ARG A 130 10.35 -9.36 3.65
N SER A 131 10.60 -8.44 2.73
CA SER A 131 11.96 -8.09 2.31
C SER A 131 12.06 -6.61 1.99
N ILE A 132 13.21 -6.02 2.30
CA ILE A 132 13.52 -4.64 1.90
C ILE A 132 13.85 -4.66 0.41
N ARG A 133 13.18 -3.82 -0.37
CA ARG A 133 13.41 -3.65 -1.81
C ARG A 133 14.26 -2.43 -2.11
N LEU A 134 14.08 -1.37 -1.34
CA LEU A 134 14.82 -0.13 -1.52
C LEU A 134 15.17 0.52 -0.18
N ARG A 135 16.39 1.05 -0.08
CA ARG A 135 16.89 1.85 1.06
C ARG A 135 17.38 3.20 0.54
N GLY A 136 17.05 4.28 1.23
CA GLY A 136 17.64 5.60 0.96
C GLY A 136 16.73 6.77 1.28
N ASP A 137 17.26 7.99 1.14
CA ASP A 137 16.55 9.23 1.48
C ASP A 137 15.57 9.63 0.38
N PHE A 138 14.40 8.99 0.36
CA PHE A 138 13.35 9.28 -0.61
C PHE A 138 12.37 10.32 -0.06
N ALA A 139 11.76 11.09 -0.95
CA ALA A 139 10.72 12.02 -0.56
C ALA A 139 9.56 11.24 0.09
N TYR A 140 9.08 11.73 1.22
CA TYR A 140 8.04 11.12 2.04
C TYR A 140 6.82 12.03 2.09
N THR A 141 5.62 11.43 2.07
CA THR A 141 4.38 12.15 2.40
C THR A 141 3.68 11.40 3.51
N ASP A 142 2.86 12.08 4.31
CA ASP A 142 2.31 11.50 5.54
C ASP A 142 1.14 10.53 5.32
N ARG A 143 0.66 10.32 4.08
CA ARG A 143 -0.53 9.49 3.82
C ARG A 143 -0.45 8.63 2.56
N HIS A 144 -0.07 9.20 1.42
CA HIS A 144 -0.20 8.51 0.11
C HIS A 144 1.14 8.02 -0.42
N ALA A 145 1.09 6.90 -1.14
CA ALA A 145 2.26 6.38 -1.83
C ALA A 145 2.79 7.44 -2.79
N ASN A 146 3.98 7.94 -2.47
CA ASN A 146 4.74 8.82 -3.35
C ASN A 146 5.75 7.99 -4.16
N TYR A 147 5.30 6.83 -4.64
CA TYR A 147 6.05 5.90 -5.46
C TYR A 147 5.10 4.98 -6.22
N ASP A 148 5.59 4.37 -7.28
CA ASP A 148 4.84 3.35 -8.02
C ASP A 148 5.76 2.20 -8.41
N VAL A 149 5.17 1.06 -8.73
CA VAL A 149 5.88 -0.17 -9.06
C VAL A 149 5.43 -0.65 -10.45
N SER A 150 6.42 -0.89 -11.32
CA SER A 150 6.20 -1.44 -12.67
C SER A 150 5.37 -2.74 -12.67
N PRO A 151 4.68 -3.06 -13.78
CA PRO A 151 3.83 -4.26 -13.88
C PRO A 151 4.49 -5.61 -13.62
N ASP A 152 5.80 -5.74 -13.84
CA ASP A 152 6.54 -6.96 -13.52
C ASP A 152 7.05 -6.98 -12.05
N GLY A 153 6.92 -5.86 -11.34
CA GLY A 153 7.41 -5.69 -9.98
C GLY A 153 8.93 -5.60 -9.86
N THR A 154 9.64 -5.30 -10.95
CA THR A 154 11.12 -5.25 -11.00
C THR A 154 11.68 -3.83 -10.94
N GLN A 155 10.86 -2.83 -11.23
CA GLN A 155 11.21 -1.41 -11.19
C GLN A 155 10.32 -0.64 -10.22
N ILE A 156 10.93 0.32 -9.52
CA ILE A 156 10.26 1.24 -8.61
C ILE A 156 10.58 2.66 -9.04
N LEU A 157 9.55 3.47 -9.26
CA LEU A 157 9.68 4.90 -9.50
C LEU A 157 9.39 5.64 -8.19
N VAL A 158 10.35 6.44 -7.73
CA VAL A 158 10.21 7.18 -6.47
C VAL A 158 10.91 8.55 -6.56
N PRO A 159 10.33 9.65 -6.06
CA PRO A 159 11.03 10.91 -5.95
C PRO A 159 12.11 10.84 -4.87
N LYS A 160 13.29 11.37 -5.19
CA LYS A 160 14.40 11.53 -4.26
C LYS A 160 14.63 13.01 -4.02
N THR A 161 14.70 13.40 -2.75
CA THR A 161 15.11 14.75 -2.37
C THR A 161 16.62 14.90 -2.53
N VAL A 162 17.05 15.90 -3.29
CA VAL A 162 18.46 16.26 -3.48
C VAL A 162 18.60 17.76 -3.20
N GLY A 163 19.13 18.10 -2.03
CA GLY A 163 19.12 19.47 -1.53
C GLY A 163 17.67 19.94 -1.28
N GLN A 164 17.29 21.08 -1.87
CA GLN A 164 15.92 21.63 -1.82
C GLN A 164 15.05 21.21 -3.01
N GLN A 165 15.55 20.34 -3.90
CA GLN A 165 14.85 19.93 -5.12
C GLN A 165 14.46 18.45 -5.05
N SER A 166 13.30 18.12 -5.62
CA SER A 166 12.90 16.73 -5.89
C SER A 166 13.33 16.34 -7.29
N ARG A 167 13.95 15.17 -7.43
CA ARG A 167 14.17 14.54 -8.74
C ARG A 167 13.50 13.17 -8.77
N MET A 168 12.90 12.82 -9.90
CA MET A 168 12.37 11.47 -10.11
C MET A 168 13.53 10.49 -10.28
N VAL A 169 13.51 9.39 -9.54
CA VAL A 169 14.51 8.32 -9.66
C VAL A 169 13.80 7.04 -10.08
N TRP A 170 14.23 6.51 -11.21
CA TRP A 170 13.87 5.17 -11.67
C TRP A 170 14.89 4.17 -11.13
N VAL A 171 14.43 3.24 -10.30
CA VAL A 171 15.25 2.12 -9.84
C VAL A 171 14.89 0.90 -10.66
N VAL A 172 15.82 0.41 -11.47
CA VAL A 172 15.62 -0.69 -12.43
C VAL A 172 16.40 -1.91 -11.97
N ASN A 173 15.81 -3.12 -12.09
CA ASN A 173 16.48 -4.39 -11.80
C ASN A 173 17.13 -4.44 -10.40
N TRP A 174 16.43 -4.01 -9.36
CA TRP A 174 16.97 -3.87 -7.99
C TRP A 174 17.63 -5.17 -7.46
N ALA A 175 17.15 -6.35 -7.87
CA ALA A 175 17.73 -7.64 -7.49
C ALA A 175 19.14 -7.86 -8.08
N ALA A 176 19.40 -7.36 -9.29
CA ALA A 176 20.73 -7.36 -9.90
C ALA A 176 21.63 -6.30 -9.25
N GLU A 177 21.09 -5.09 -9.02
CA GLU A 177 21.85 -4.00 -8.38
C GLU A 177 22.34 -4.37 -6.97
N VAL A 178 21.52 -5.06 -6.18
CA VAL A 178 21.93 -5.58 -4.85
C VAL A 178 23.03 -6.65 -4.99
N ARG A 179 22.93 -7.55 -5.97
CA ARG A 179 23.95 -8.59 -6.21
C ARG A 179 25.29 -7.98 -6.59
N ASP A 180 25.29 -6.98 -7.47
CA ASP A 180 26.52 -6.33 -7.94
C ASP A 180 27.19 -5.54 -6.81
N ARG A 181 26.42 -4.85 -5.97
CA ARG A 181 26.95 -4.16 -4.78
C ARG A 181 27.52 -5.12 -3.73
N VAL A 182 26.90 -6.29 -3.53
CA VAL A 182 27.41 -7.33 -2.61
C VAL A 182 28.69 -7.98 -3.16
N GLN A 183 28.80 -8.17 -4.47
CA GLN A 183 30.02 -8.69 -5.10
C GLN A 183 31.14 -7.66 -5.15
N ALA A 184 30.84 -6.38 -5.38
CA ALA A 184 31.81 -5.29 -5.34
C ALA A 184 32.35 -5.07 -3.91
N GLY A 185 31.50 -5.15 -2.88
CA GLY A 185 31.92 -5.06 -1.48
C GLY A 185 32.70 -6.28 -0.95
N ARG A 186 32.72 -7.40 -1.68
CA ARG A 186 33.57 -8.57 -1.40
C ARG A 186 34.95 -8.48 -2.08
N LYS A 187 35.15 -7.50 -2.97
CA LYS A 187 36.41 -7.25 -3.67
C LYS A 187 37.06 -5.98 -3.13
N THR A 188 37.43 -5.98 -1.86
CA THR A 188 38.44 -5.07 -1.33
C THR A 188 39.47 -5.94 -0.61
N PRO A 189 40.75 -5.92 -1.00
CA PRO A 189 41.81 -6.65 -0.29
C PRO A 189 42.05 -6.07 1.11
#